data_AF-A0A5N5I2F9-F1
#
_entry.id   AF-A0A5N5I2F9-F1
#
_cell.length_a   1.000
_cell.length_b   1.000
_cell.length_c   1.000
_cell.angle_alpha   90.00
_cell.angle_beta   90.00
_cell.angle_gamma   90.00
#
_symmetry.space_group_name_H-M   'P 1'
#
loop_
_entity.id
_entity.type
_entity.pdbx_description
1 polymer ?
#
loop_
_entity_poly.entity_id
_entity_poly.type
_entity_poly.pdbx_seq_one_letter_code
_entity_poly.pdbx_strand_id
1 'polypeptide(L)'
;MATHDDDDFGGDSPSPRRGKKRSFGDDDLEFDPFGSKQGNSKVEETAPGGATAMILTLRESLQNCKDTLATCQTELEAAKSEIQKWHSSFQNEPCLASGTSPDPKLVINYLQSLKNSEESLKEQLEKAKKKEAAFIVTFAKREQEIAELKSAVRELKAQLKPPSMQARRLLLDPAIHEEFTRLKMGKQLMAKCRTLQEENEEIGNEASEGKMHELSMKLALQKSQNAELRSQFEGLHQHMEGLTNDVERSNEMVRITQEQLEEKDREIKRLKQELEQKSLIGKEKADPPSDAKKASDDDEMVPGEVDS
;
A
#
# COMPACT_ATOMS: atom_id res chain seq x y z
N MET A 1 5.88 7.12 63.33
CA MET A 1 4.69 7.81 63.85
C MET A 1 4.03 8.46 62.65
N ALA A 2 2.94 7.93 62.09
CA ALA A 2 1.62 7.78 62.73
C ALA A 2 1.17 9.11 63.32
N THR A 3 0.03 9.70 63.01
CA THR A 3 -1.20 9.29 62.32
C THR A 3 -2.15 10.49 62.48
N HIS A 4 -3.16 10.59 61.60
CA HIS A 4 -4.53 11.02 61.94
C HIS A 4 -4.75 12.45 62.45
N ASP A 5 -5.89 13.09 62.23
CA ASP A 5 -7.07 13.01 61.36
C ASP A 5 -7.69 14.44 61.52
N ASP A 6 -8.64 14.96 60.76
CA ASP A 6 -10.06 14.60 60.66
C ASP A 6 -10.69 15.78 59.89
N ASP A 7 -11.45 15.52 58.83
CA ASP A 7 -12.90 15.83 58.70
C ASP A 7 -13.17 17.09 57.85
N ASP A 8 -14.28 17.27 57.13
CA ASP A 8 -15.36 16.43 56.61
C ASP A 8 -16.34 17.45 55.97
N PHE A 9 -16.75 17.24 54.73
CA PHE A 9 -18.14 17.44 54.32
C PHE A 9 -18.40 16.80 52.94
N GLY A 10 -19.07 15.64 52.96
CA GLY A 10 -19.72 14.99 51.80
C GLY A 10 -20.95 15.75 51.29
N GLY A 11 -21.77 15.28 50.37
CA GLY A 11 -21.87 14.07 49.54
C GLY A 11 -22.52 14.51 48.21
N ASP A 12 -22.83 13.68 47.22
CA ASP A 12 -23.39 12.35 47.34
C ASP A 12 -23.19 11.61 46.02
N SER A 13 -23.01 10.30 46.11
CA SER A 13 -23.05 9.34 45.01
C SER A 13 -23.85 8.15 45.52
N PRO A 14 -24.48 7.38 44.62
CA PRO A 14 -24.19 5.97 44.72
C PRO A 14 -23.89 5.33 43.37
N SER A 15 -22.78 4.59 43.37
CA SER A 15 -22.45 3.49 42.46
C SER A 15 -23.07 2.17 43.01
N PRO A 16 -22.59 0.97 42.65
CA PRO A 16 -22.93 0.23 41.43
C PRO A 16 -23.34 -1.24 41.75
N ARG A 17 -23.88 -2.00 40.77
CA ARG A 17 -23.70 -3.46 40.59
C ARG A 17 -24.71 -4.03 39.60
N ARG A 18 -24.24 -4.81 38.61
CA ARG A 18 -24.46 -6.28 38.52
C ARG A 18 -23.84 -6.81 37.23
N GLY A 19 -22.87 -7.72 37.37
CA GLY A 19 -22.24 -8.44 36.25
C GLY A 19 -22.74 -9.87 36.08
N LYS A 20 -22.49 -10.43 34.88
CA LYS A 20 -22.24 -11.85 34.51
C LYS A 20 -22.15 -11.83 32.96
N LYS A 21 -21.05 -12.13 32.25
CA LYS A 21 -20.15 -13.30 32.17
C LYS A 21 -20.87 -14.61 31.83
N ARG A 22 -20.51 -15.19 30.67
CA ARG A 22 -20.64 -16.58 30.14
C ARG A 22 -21.35 -16.61 28.77
N SER A 23 -20.94 -17.38 27.76
CA SER A 23 -19.89 -18.41 27.62
C SER A 23 -19.61 -18.64 26.13
N PHE A 24 -18.37 -18.99 25.79
CA PHE A 24 -18.03 -19.76 24.59
C PHE A 24 -18.64 -21.17 24.66
N GLY A 25 -18.85 -21.77 23.49
CA GLY A 25 -19.33 -23.14 23.22
C GLY A 25 -20.16 -23.07 21.93
N ASP A 26 -19.56 -23.20 20.74
CA ASP A 26 -19.28 -24.49 20.08
C ASP A 26 -20.36 -25.53 20.42
N ASP A 27 -21.21 -25.81 19.44
CA ASP A 27 -21.42 -27.18 18.95
C ASP A 27 -22.35 -27.15 17.72
N ASP A 28 -21.79 -27.65 16.61
CA ASP A 28 -22.47 -28.08 15.41
C ASP A 28 -23.68 -28.97 15.73
N LEU A 29 -24.87 -28.60 15.29
CA LEU A 29 -25.98 -29.54 15.09
C LEU A 29 -26.81 -29.14 13.86
N GLU A 30 -26.41 -29.72 12.74
CA GLU A 30 -27.24 -30.29 11.68
C GLU A 30 -28.73 -29.87 11.71
N PHE A 31 -29.10 -28.97 10.79
CA PHE A 31 -30.51 -28.70 10.47
C PHE A 31 -31.07 -29.92 9.74
N ASP A 32 -31.82 -30.76 10.47
CA ASP A 32 -32.66 -31.82 9.90
C ASP A 32 -34.03 -31.23 9.49
N PRO A 33 -34.31 -31.06 8.19
CA PRO A 33 -35.56 -30.49 7.69
C PRO A 33 -36.77 -31.43 7.74
N PHE A 34 -36.67 -32.66 8.28
CA PHE A 34 -37.77 -33.63 8.29
C PHE A 34 -38.12 -34.22 9.67
N GLY A 35 -38.23 -33.36 10.68
CA GLY A 35 -38.87 -33.71 11.96
C GLY A 35 -40.40 -33.65 11.89
N SER A 36 -41.07 -34.75 11.48
CA SER A 36 -42.52 -34.88 11.55
C SER A 36 -43.01 -35.10 13.00
N LYS A 37 -43.76 -34.13 13.54
CA LYS A 37 -44.56 -34.32 14.75
C LYS A 37 -45.99 -33.80 14.57
N GLN A 38 -46.93 -34.73 14.47
CA GLN A 38 -48.35 -34.52 14.66
C GLN A 38 -48.64 -33.93 16.05
N GLY A 39 -49.47 -32.90 16.10
CA GLY A 39 -49.99 -32.32 17.33
C GLY A 39 -51.24 -31.49 17.03
N ASN A 40 -52.40 -32.04 17.38
CA ASN A 40 -53.74 -31.50 17.16
C ASN A 40 -54.05 -30.37 18.17
N SER A 41 -54.58 -29.22 17.74
CA SER A 41 -55.55 -28.44 18.55
C SER A 41 -56.26 -27.31 17.79
N LYS A 42 -57.56 -27.51 17.62
CA LYS A 42 -58.68 -26.56 17.84
C LYS A 42 -58.80 -25.34 16.91
N VAL A 43 -59.71 -25.47 15.93
CA VAL A 43 -60.32 -24.38 15.18
C VAL A 43 -61.18 -23.55 16.14
N GLU A 44 -60.72 -22.35 16.47
CA GLU A 44 -61.52 -21.28 17.05
C GLU A 44 -62.02 -20.40 15.90
N GLU A 45 -63.34 -20.28 15.78
CA GLU A 45 -64.04 -19.57 14.72
C GLU A 45 -63.77 -18.05 14.87
N THR A 46 -62.76 -17.55 14.15
CA THR A 46 -62.42 -16.12 14.16
C THR A 46 -63.55 -15.32 13.53
N ALA A 47 -64.16 -14.43 14.31
CA ALA A 47 -65.14 -13.45 13.85
C ALA A 47 -64.66 -12.73 12.55
N PRO A 48 -65.57 -12.32 11.64
CA PRO A 48 -65.22 -11.81 10.31
C PRO A 48 -64.24 -10.61 10.30
N GLY A 49 -64.16 -9.85 11.39
CA GLY A 49 -63.15 -8.79 11.58
C GLY A 49 -61.74 -9.30 11.90
N GLY A 50 -61.59 -10.44 12.58
CA GLY A 50 -60.31 -11.02 12.94
C GLY A 50 -59.58 -11.65 11.75
N ALA A 51 -60.29 -12.39 10.90
CA ALA A 51 -59.73 -12.92 9.66
C ALA A 51 -59.32 -11.79 8.69
N THR A 52 -60.15 -10.74 8.59
CA THR A 52 -59.84 -9.56 7.77
C THR A 52 -58.61 -8.81 8.30
N ALA A 53 -58.49 -8.64 9.62
CA ALA A 53 -57.32 -8.03 10.24
C ALA A 53 -56.04 -8.84 9.98
N MET A 54 -56.07 -10.17 10.13
CA MET A 54 -54.92 -11.03 9.81
C MET A 54 -54.53 -10.96 8.33
N ILE A 55 -55.50 -10.93 7.41
CA ILE A 55 -55.23 -10.79 5.98
C ILE A 55 -54.54 -9.44 5.69
N LEU A 56 -54.95 -8.35 6.34
CA LEU A 56 -54.32 -7.04 6.18
C LEU A 56 -52.89 -7.03 6.75
N THR A 57 -52.67 -7.59 7.94
CA THR A 57 -51.33 -7.70 8.55
C THR A 57 -50.39 -8.55 7.70
N LEU A 58 -50.89 -9.66 7.13
CA LEU A 58 -50.10 -10.49 6.22
C LEU A 58 -49.79 -9.79 4.91
N ARG A 59 -50.72 -9.01 4.35
CA ARG A 59 -50.47 -8.19 3.15
C ARG A 59 -49.45 -7.10 3.40
N GLU A 60 -49.53 -6.42 4.54
CA GLU A 60 -48.56 -5.41 4.95
C GLU A 60 -47.17 -6.02 5.17
N SER A 61 -47.09 -7.16 5.85
CA SER A 61 -45.84 -7.91 6.03
C SER A 61 -45.25 -8.40 4.70
N LEU A 62 -46.09 -8.90 3.79
CA LEU A 62 -45.68 -9.32 2.44
C LEU A 62 -45.16 -8.13 1.64
N GLN A 63 -45.82 -6.98 1.71
CA GLN A 63 -45.40 -5.76 1.03
C GLN A 63 -44.07 -5.25 1.61
N ASN A 64 -43.91 -5.22 2.92
CA ASN A 64 -42.64 -4.90 3.57
C ASN A 64 -41.51 -5.83 3.13
N CYS A 65 -41.77 -7.14 3.06
CA CYS A 65 -40.80 -8.13 2.60
C CYS A 65 -40.42 -7.92 1.12
N LYS A 66 -41.36 -7.45 0.30
CA LYS A 66 -41.11 -7.10 -1.10
C LYS A 66 -40.25 -5.84 -1.23
N ASP A 67 -40.48 -4.84 -0.39
CA ASP A 67 -39.73 -3.59 -0.39
C ASP A 67 -38.31 -3.78 0.16
N THR A 68 -38.13 -4.63 1.18
CA THR A 68 -36.79 -5.03 1.65
C THR A 68 -36.05 -5.83 0.60
N LEU A 69 -36.71 -6.74 -0.12
CA LEU A 69 -36.10 -7.46 -1.24
C LEU A 69 -35.62 -6.50 -2.33
N ALA A 70 -36.43 -5.51 -2.70
CA ALA A 70 -36.03 -4.50 -3.68
C ALA A 70 -34.82 -3.69 -3.21
N THR A 71 -34.77 -3.33 -1.93
CA THR A 71 -33.63 -2.61 -1.33
C THR A 71 -32.37 -3.47 -1.37
N CYS A 72 -32.45 -4.73 -0.93
CA CYS A 72 -31.34 -5.68 -1.01
C CYS A 72 -30.85 -5.88 -2.45
N GLN A 73 -31.74 -5.90 -3.43
CA GLN A 73 -31.39 -5.98 -4.84
C GLN A 73 -30.56 -4.76 -5.28
N THR A 74 -30.96 -3.55 -4.88
CA THR A 74 -30.21 -2.33 -5.21
C THR A 74 -28.85 -2.27 -4.53
N GLU A 75 -28.75 -2.67 -3.26
CA GLU A 75 -27.49 -2.74 -2.53
C GLU A 75 -26.54 -3.78 -3.14
N LEU A 76 -27.07 -4.91 -3.60
CA LEU A 76 -26.29 -5.94 -4.30
C LEU A 76 -25.69 -5.41 -5.61
N GLU A 77 -26.47 -4.70 -6.43
CA GLU A 77 -25.96 -4.12 -7.67
C GLU A 77 -24.98 -2.96 -7.42
N ALA A 78 -25.18 -2.18 -6.35
CA ALA A 78 -24.22 -1.17 -5.91
C ALA A 78 -22.89 -1.81 -5.47
N ALA A 79 -22.95 -2.86 -4.65
CA ALA A 79 -21.77 -3.61 -4.21
C ALA A 79 -21.02 -4.26 -5.38
N LYS A 80 -21.74 -4.84 -6.35
CA LYS A 80 -21.15 -5.37 -7.59
C LYS A 80 -20.43 -4.29 -8.39
N SER A 81 -21.06 -3.12 -8.56
CA SER A 81 -20.46 -1.98 -9.27
C SER A 81 -19.21 -1.48 -8.57
N GLU A 82 -19.20 -1.48 -7.23
CA GLU A 82 -18.04 -1.11 -6.43
C GLU A 82 -16.90 -2.13 -6.58
N ILE A 83 -17.19 -3.42 -6.50
CA ILE A 83 -16.20 -4.49 -6.76
C ILE A 83 -15.61 -4.35 -8.16
N GLN A 84 -16.43 -4.05 -9.16
CA GLN A 84 -15.96 -3.83 -10.53
C GLN A 84 -15.04 -2.60 -10.63
N LYS A 85 -15.37 -1.51 -9.93
CA LYS A 85 -14.52 -0.31 -9.83
C LYS A 85 -13.17 -0.63 -9.19
N TRP A 86 -13.14 -1.43 -8.12
CA TRP A 86 -11.91 -1.91 -7.51
C TRP A 86 -11.10 -2.77 -8.48
N HIS A 87 -11.71 -3.75 -9.16
CA HIS A 87 -11.05 -4.56 -10.19
C HIS A 87 -10.42 -3.72 -11.30
N SER A 88 -11.13 -2.70 -11.76
CA SER A 88 -10.64 -1.78 -12.80
C SER A 88 -9.46 -0.96 -12.28
N SER A 89 -9.50 -0.53 -11.01
CA SER A 89 -8.41 0.24 -10.40
C SER A 89 -7.14 -0.61 -10.28
N PHE A 90 -7.25 -1.86 -9.84
CA PHE A 90 -6.12 -2.79 -9.75
C PHE A 90 -5.55 -3.20 -11.11
N GLN A 91 -6.38 -3.28 -12.17
CA GLN A 91 -5.89 -3.55 -13.53
C GLN A 91 -5.14 -2.38 -14.16
N ASN A 92 -5.47 -1.15 -13.76
CA ASN A 92 -4.83 0.06 -14.27
C ASN A 92 -3.60 0.49 -13.45
N GLU A 93 -3.29 -0.20 -12.35
CA GLU A 93 -2.19 0.15 -11.46
C GLU A 93 -0.87 -0.46 -11.99
N PRO A 94 0.18 0.34 -12.29
CA PRO A 94 1.41 -0.13 -12.96
C PRO A 94 2.25 -1.14 -12.18
N CYS A 95 1.87 -1.44 -10.93
CA CYS A 95 2.71 -2.15 -9.98
C CYS A 95 2.56 -3.69 -10.05
N LEU A 96 1.64 -4.22 -10.87
CA LEU A 96 1.39 -5.66 -10.96
C LEU A 96 1.56 -6.14 -12.41
N ALA A 97 2.41 -7.15 -12.60
CA ALA A 97 2.67 -7.77 -13.89
C ALA A 97 1.37 -8.11 -14.63
N SER A 98 1.25 -7.66 -15.87
CA SER A 98 0.07 -7.88 -16.69
C SER A 98 -0.26 -9.36 -16.81
N GLY A 99 -1.44 -9.78 -16.32
CA GLY A 99 -2.06 -11.05 -16.69
C GLY A 99 -2.35 -12.06 -15.58
N THR A 100 -1.91 -11.84 -14.33
CA THR A 100 -2.26 -12.73 -13.21
C THR A 100 -3.13 -12.02 -12.18
N SER A 101 -4.20 -12.69 -11.74
CA SER A 101 -5.03 -12.26 -10.60
C SER A 101 -4.14 -11.93 -9.40
N PRO A 102 -4.20 -10.72 -8.81
CA PRO A 102 -3.39 -10.37 -7.65
C PRO A 102 -3.64 -11.37 -6.52
N ASP A 103 -2.59 -12.02 -6.01
CA ASP A 103 -2.71 -12.84 -4.79
C ASP A 103 -3.19 -11.92 -3.65
N PRO A 104 -4.35 -12.19 -3.02
CA PRO A 104 -4.88 -11.38 -1.92
C PRO A 104 -3.85 -11.13 -0.81
N LYS A 105 -2.94 -12.08 -0.56
CA LYS A 105 -1.89 -11.92 0.46
C LYS A 105 -0.87 -10.85 0.09
N LEU A 106 -0.49 -10.73 -1.19
CA LEU A 106 0.46 -9.72 -1.66
C LEU A 106 -0.15 -8.32 -1.56
N VAL A 107 -1.42 -8.18 -1.95
CA VAL A 107 -2.15 -6.91 -1.84
C VAL A 107 -2.29 -6.48 -0.38
N ILE A 108 -2.65 -7.41 0.51
CA ILE A 108 -2.76 -7.14 1.95
C ILE A 108 -1.40 -6.71 2.53
N ASN A 109 -0.31 -7.39 2.19
CA ASN A 109 1.04 -7.03 2.66
C ASN A 109 1.49 -5.66 2.14
N TYR A 110 1.18 -5.33 0.90
CA TYR A 110 1.47 -4.01 0.33
C TYR A 110 0.67 -2.90 1.02
N LEU A 111 -0.64 -3.10 1.22
CA LEU A 111 -1.49 -2.15 1.95
C LEU A 111 -1.04 -1.97 3.40
N GLN A 112 -0.62 -3.06 4.07
CA GLN A 112 -0.06 -2.99 5.42
C GLN A 112 1.23 -2.16 5.45
N SER A 113 2.11 -2.36 4.46
CA SER A 113 3.36 -1.61 4.33
C SER A 113 3.11 -0.13 4.05
N LEU A 114 2.18 0.17 3.14
CA LEU A 114 1.73 1.52 2.81
C LEU A 114 1.18 2.22 4.06
N LYS A 115 0.30 1.55 4.80
CA LYS A 115 -0.29 2.07 6.05
C LYS A 115 0.78 2.39 7.10
N ASN A 116 1.74 1.49 7.31
CA ASN A 116 2.85 1.72 8.24
C ASN A 116 3.70 2.93 7.79
N SER A 117 3.94 3.07 6.48
CA SER A 117 4.69 4.21 5.94
C SER A 117 3.93 5.54 6.09
N GLU A 118 2.62 5.53 5.90
CA GLU A 118 1.74 6.69 6.10
C GLU A 118 1.76 7.14 7.57
N GLU A 119 1.69 6.19 8.50
CA GLU A 119 1.72 6.46 9.94
C GLU A 119 3.08 7.04 10.38
N SER A 120 4.18 6.49 9.85
CA SER A 120 5.53 7.03 10.07
C SER A 120 5.67 8.46 9.54
N LEU A 121 5.18 8.75 8.33
CA LEU A 121 5.23 10.10 7.76
C LEU A 121 4.39 11.10 8.57
N LYS A 122 3.21 10.69 9.06
CA LYS A 122 2.38 11.50 9.95
C LYS A 122 3.12 11.83 11.25
N GLU A 123 3.84 10.88 11.84
CA GLU A 123 4.61 11.13 13.05
C GLU A 123 5.77 12.11 12.80
N GLN A 124 6.47 11.99 11.67
CA GLN A 124 7.53 12.92 11.28
C GLN A 124 6.99 14.34 11.06
N LEU A 125 5.82 14.48 10.44
CA LEU A 125 5.15 15.76 10.24
C LEU A 125 4.82 16.43 11.58
N GLU A 126 4.26 15.68 12.53
CA GLU A 126 3.93 16.22 13.85
C GLU A 126 5.19 16.60 14.67
N LYS A 127 6.28 15.83 14.54
CA LYS A 127 7.59 16.21 15.10
C LYS A 127 8.12 17.50 14.46
N ALA A 128 7.98 17.66 13.14
CA ALA A 128 8.41 18.87 12.44
C ALA A 128 7.61 20.11 12.88
N LYS A 129 6.28 20.02 12.94
CA LYS A 129 5.41 21.10 13.43
C LYS A 129 5.75 21.54 14.85
N LYS A 130 6.03 20.59 15.75
CA LYS A 130 6.46 20.90 17.13
C LYS A 130 7.80 21.65 17.16
N LYS A 131 8.75 21.27 16.31
CA LYS A 131 10.04 21.97 16.17
C LYS A 131 9.86 23.37 15.61
N GLU A 132 9.05 23.53 14.57
CA GLU A 132 8.71 24.82 13.98
C GLU A 132 8.10 25.77 15.03
N ALA A 133 7.11 25.30 15.80
CA ALA A 133 6.52 26.08 16.88
C ALA A 133 7.55 26.49 17.94
N ALA A 134 8.47 25.59 18.31
CA ALA A 134 9.56 25.92 19.23
C ALA A 134 10.49 27.01 18.66
N PHE A 135 10.82 26.94 17.36
CA PHE A 135 11.63 27.96 16.71
C PHE A 135 10.96 29.33 16.71
N ILE A 136 9.66 29.41 16.39
CA ILE A 136 8.90 30.66 16.43
C ILE A 136 8.99 31.31 17.82
N VAL A 137 8.81 30.53 18.89
CA VAL A 137 8.92 31.03 20.27
C VAL A 137 10.34 31.54 20.57
N THR A 138 11.38 30.79 20.18
CA THR A 138 12.77 31.22 20.40
C THR A 138 13.13 32.46 19.61
N PHE A 139 12.61 32.59 18.39
CA PHE A 139 12.82 33.74 17.53
C PHE A 139 12.19 35.00 18.13
N ALA A 140 10.92 34.91 18.54
CA ALA A 140 10.24 36.01 19.22
C ALA A 140 10.98 36.46 20.51
N LYS A 141 11.53 35.50 21.27
CA LYS A 141 12.32 35.82 22.47
C LYS A 141 13.63 36.54 22.12
N ARG A 142 14.33 36.11 21.07
CA ARG A 142 15.54 36.77 20.55
C ARG A 142 15.24 38.18 20.04
N GLU A 143 14.12 38.38 19.33
CA GLU A 143 13.70 39.70 18.87
C GLU A 143 13.41 40.66 20.02
N GLN A 144 12.76 40.16 21.08
CA GLN A 144 12.52 40.93 22.30
C GLN A 144 13.83 41.35 22.98
N GLU A 145 14.80 40.44 23.12
CA GLU A 145 16.12 40.74 23.68
C GLU A 145 16.86 41.80 22.85
N ILE A 146 16.79 41.71 21.51
CA ILE A 146 17.34 42.72 20.61
C ILE A 146 16.68 44.09 20.85
N ALA A 147 15.35 44.13 21.03
CA ALA A 147 14.64 45.37 21.30
C ALA A 147 15.05 46.00 22.64
N GLU A 148 15.24 45.18 23.68
CA GLU A 148 15.73 45.60 24.99
C GLU A 148 17.16 46.15 24.92
N LEU A 149 18.07 45.44 24.26
CA LEU A 149 19.45 45.90 24.03
C LEU A 149 19.47 47.22 23.24
N LYS A 150 18.64 47.36 22.19
CA LYS A 150 18.49 48.62 21.45
C LYS A 150 18.00 49.76 22.35
N SER A 151 17.11 49.47 23.31
CA SER A 151 16.67 50.45 24.29
C SER A 151 17.81 50.87 25.23
N ALA A 152 18.53 49.91 25.80
CA ALA A 152 19.68 50.16 26.67
C ALA A 152 20.77 50.98 25.97
N VAL A 153 21.04 50.71 24.69
CA VAL A 153 21.98 51.51 23.89
C VAL A 153 21.50 52.94 23.72
N ARG A 154 20.20 53.19 23.49
CA ARG A 154 19.65 54.55 23.41
C ARG A 154 19.78 55.28 24.74
N GLU A 155 19.50 54.60 25.85
CA GLU A 155 19.63 55.12 27.21
C GLU A 155 21.09 55.50 27.53
N LEU A 156 22.03 54.58 27.32
CA LEU A 156 23.47 54.84 27.52
C LEU A 156 23.98 55.97 26.62
N LYS A 157 23.50 56.04 25.38
CA LYS A 157 23.84 57.15 24.46
C LYS A 157 23.29 58.49 24.95
N ALA A 158 22.13 58.49 25.61
CA ALA A 158 21.58 59.69 26.25
C ALA A 158 22.41 60.09 27.49
N GLN A 159 22.82 59.12 28.32
CA GLN A 159 23.71 59.36 29.46
C GLN A 159 25.11 59.84 29.05
N LEU A 160 25.60 59.40 27.89
CA LEU A 160 26.90 59.81 27.33
C LEU A 160 26.85 61.21 26.68
N LYS A 161 25.69 61.87 26.56
CA LYS A 161 25.66 63.32 26.29
C LYS A 161 26.18 64.03 27.54
N PRO A 162 27.38 64.65 27.51
CA PRO A 162 28.05 65.07 28.74
C PRO A 162 27.30 66.23 29.42
N PRO A 163 27.01 66.15 30.73
CA PRO A 163 26.66 67.31 31.55
C PRO A 163 27.94 67.92 32.16
N SER A 164 28.85 68.49 31.37
CA SER A 164 29.82 69.45 31.92
C SER A 164 30.48 70.32 30.85
N MET A 165 30.49 71.62 31.10
CA MET A 165 31.23 72.62 30.34
C MET A 165 32.76 72.40 30.36
N GLN A 166 33.26 71.49 31.21
CA GLN A 166 34.69 71.26 31.46
C GLN A 166 35.34 70.35 30.42
N ALA A 167 34.64 69.30 29.96
CA ALA A 167 35.09 68.51 28.80
C ALA A 167 35.07 69.34 27.50
N ARG A 168 34.09 70.26 27.39
CA ARG A 168 34.06 71.29 26.34
C ARG A 168 35.30 72.17 26.38
N ARG A 169 35.76 72.55 27.58
CA ARG A 169 36.93 73.41 27.80
C ARG A 169 38.26 72.77 27.40
N LEU A 170 38.39 71.45 27.56
CA LEU A 170 39.56 70.68 27.11
C LEU A 170 39.52 70.36 25.60
N LEU A 171 38.32 70.30 25.00
CA LEU A 171 38.10 70.16 23.55
C LEU A 171 38.08 71.51 22.79
N LEU A 172 38.43 72.63 23.45
CA LEU A 172 38.46 73.96 22.83
C LEU A 172 39.63 74.18 21.87
N ASP A 173 40.59 73.27 21.78
CA ASP A 173 41.51 73.24 20.64
C ASP A 173 40.76 72.61 19.45
N PRO A 174 40.36 73.41 18.44
CA PRO A 174 39.55 72.91 17.34
C PRO A 174 40.25 71.77 16.58
N ALA A 175 41.58 71.74 16.55
CA ALA A 175 42.35 70.69 15.88
C ALA A 175 42.27 69.36 16.64
N ILE A 176 42.34 69.40 17.98
CA ILE A 176 42.25 68.19 18.81
C ILE A 176 40.82 67.61 18.77
N HIS A 177 39.80 68.47 18.76
CA HIS A 177 38.42 68.03 18.63
C HIS A 177 38.14 67.34 17.29
N GLU A 178 38.69 67.88 16.20
CA GLU A 178 38.54 67.31 14.87
C GLU A 178 39.23 65.94 14.77
N GLU A 179 40.46 65.81 15.27
CA GLU A 179 41.19 64.54 15.29
C GLU A 179 40.50 63.48 16.16
N PHE A 180 40.01 63.85 17.34
CA PHE A 180 39.26 62.93 18.19
C PHE A 180 37.98 62.42 17.50
N THR A 181 37.27 63.32 16.80
CA THR A 181 36.06 62.97 16.05
C THR A 181 36.39 62.07 14.86
N ARG A 182 37.47 62.38 14.13
CA ARG A 182 38.00 61.57 13.02
C ARG A 182 38.38 60.16 13.47
N LEU A 183 39.12 60.03 14.56
CA LEU A 183 39.51 58.75 15.17
C LEU A 183 38.30 57.95 15.66
N LYS A 184 37.32 58.60 16.28
CA LYS A 184 36.09 57.95 16.75
C LYS A 184 35.27 57.41 15.58
N MET A 185 35.13 58.20 14.51
CA MET A 185 34.46 57.77 13.28
C MET A 185 35.24 56.63 12.60
N GLY A 186 36.57 56.70 12.57
CA GLY A 186 37.43 55.63 12.05
C GLY A 186 37.25 54.30 12.80
N LYS A 187 37.18 54.33 14.14
CA LYS A 187 36.88 53.12 14.94
C LYS A 187 35.50 52.56 14.66
N GLN A 188 34.49 53.42 14.50
CA GLN A 188 33.13 52.98 14.15
C GLN A 188 33.07 52.38 12.74
N LEU A 189 33.78 52.97 11.77
CA LEU A 189 33.89 52.42 10.42
C LEU A 189 34.59 51.06 10.43
N MET A 190 35.71 50.92 11.14
CA MET A 190 36.42 49.65 11.29
C MET A 190 35.55 48.56 11.92
N ALA A 191 34.81 48.89 12.97
CA ALA A 191 33.85 47.97 13.57
C ALA A 191 32.77 47.56 12.57
N LYS A 192 32.22 48.51 11.80
CA LYS A 192 31.21 48.23 10.77
C LYS A 192 31.76 47.40 9.61
N CYS A 193 33.00 47.65 9.19
CA CYS A 193 33.67 46.83 8.17
C CYS A 193 33.85 45.40 8.66
N ARG A 194 34.23 45.21 9.93
CA ARG A 194 34.35 43.88 10.53
C ARG A 194 33.00 43.16 10.56
N THR A 195 31.93 43.81 11.02
CA THR A 195 30.60 43.16 11.05
C THR A 195 30.10 42.81 9.65
N LEU A 196 30.28 43.71 8.67
CA LEU A 196 29.90 43.42 7.28
C LEU A 196 30.73 42.27 6.68
N GLN A 197 31.98 42.13 7.09
CA GLN A 197 32.81 41.01 6.66
C GLN A 197 32.34 39.69 7.29
N GLU A 198 32.03 39.69 8.58
CA GLU A 198 31.46 38.53 9.29
C GLU A 198 30.11 38.12 8.66
N GLU A 199 29.20 39.07 8.40
CA GLU A 199 27.91 38.81 7.74
C GLU A 199 28.09 38.22 6.33
N ASN A 200 29.04 38.75 5.54
CA ASN A 200 29.31 38.21 4.20
C ASN A 200 29.91 36.80 4.24
N GLU A 201 30.79 36.52 5.19
CA GLU A 201 31.34 35.18 5.42
C GLU A 201 30.24 34.20 5.84
N GLU A 202 29.33 34.62 6.72
CA GLU A 202 28.17 33.82 7.13
C GLU A 202 27.23 33.52 5.96
N ILE A 203 26.84 34.53 5.16
CA ILE A 203 26.01 34.34 3.96
C ILE A 203 26.70 33.40 2.96
N GLY A 204 28.02 33.53 2.77
CA GLY A 204 28.79 32.65 1.91
C GLY A 204 28.79 31.20 2.40
N ASN A 205 28.94 31.01 3.71
CA ASN A 205 28.89 29.69 4.33
C ASN A 205 27.50 29.06 4.19
N GLU A 206 26.43 29.77 4.55
CA GLU A 206 25.05 29.28 4.42
C GLU A 206 24.68 28.93 2.98
N ALA A 207 25.07 29.76 2.00
CA ALA A 207 24.84 29.49 0.59
C ALA A 207 25.61 28.23 0.12
N SER A 208 26.86 28.07 0.56
CA SER A 208 27.68 26.90 0.23
C SER A 208 27.14 25.62 0.87
N GLU A 209 26.65 25.70 2.11
CA GLU A 209 26.06 24.60 2.86
C GLU A 209 24.74 24.15 2.23
N GLY A 210 23.86 25.09 1.86
CA GLY A 210 22.61 24.80 1.16
C GLY A 210 22.85 24.08 -0.17
N LYS A 211 23.82 24.54 -0.96
CA LYS A 211 24.18 23.89 -2.23
C LYS A 211 24.82 22.52 -2.01
N MET A 212 25.64 22.36 -0.97
CA MET A 212 26.23 21.07 -0.60
C MET A 212 25.16 20.06 -0.16
N HIS A 213 24.19 20.51 0.63
CA HIS A 213 23.06 19.68 1.06
C HIS A 213 22.19 19.25 -0.13
N GLU A 214 21.86 20.17 -1.03
CA GLU A 214 21.10 19.87 -2.25
C GLU A 214 21.79 18.82 -3.13
N LEU A 215 23.09 19.00 -3.38
CA LEU A 215 23.90 18.03 -4.13
C LEU A 215 23.97 16.67 -3.43
N SER A 216 24.10 16.66 -2.10
CA SER A 216 24.11 15.44 -1.31
C SER A 216 22.78 14.68 -1.40
N MET A 217 21.66 15.40 -1.38
CA MET A 217 20.33 14.81 -1.54
C MET A 217 20.13 14.24 -2.95
N LYS A 218 20.54 14.96 -3.99
CA LYS A 218 20.54 14.45 -5.38
C LYS A 218 21.39 13.21 -5.53
N LEU A 219 22.57 13.18 -4.91
CA LEU A 219 23.45 12.02 -4.92
C LEU A 219 22.83 10.80 -4.23
N ALA A 220 22.16 11.00 -3.09
CA ALA A 220 21.46 9.93 -2.37
C ALA A 220 20.31 9.35 -3.21
N LEU A 221 19.51 10.21 -3.84
CA LEU A 221 18.43 9.78 -4.74
C LEU A 221 18.98 8.96 -5.90
N GLN A 222 20.05 9.43 -6.56
CA GLN A 222 20.68 8.71 -7.67
C GLN A 222 21.22 7.34 -7.22
N LYS A 223 21.79 7.24 -6.02
CA LYS A 223 22.23 5.96 -5.44
C LYS A 223 21.07 4.99 -5.24
N SER A 224 19.93 5.47 -4.77
CA SER A 224 18.72 4.65 -4.61
C SER A 224 18.21 4.13 -5.94
N GLN A 225 18.09 5.01 -6.95
CA GLN A 225 17.65 4.62 -8.29
C GLN A 225 18.59 3.58 -8.92
N ASN A 226 19.91 3.74 -8.75
CA ASN A 226 20.89 2.76 -9.21
C ASN A 226 20.77 1.41 -8.48
N ALA A 227 20.46 1.43 -7.18
CA ALA A 227 20.24 0.19 -6.42
C ALA A 227 18.99 -0.55 -6.89
N GLU A 228 17.91 0.18 -7.19
CA GLU A 228 16.67 -0.38 -7.70
C GLU A 228 16.84 -0.98 -9.10
N LEU A 229 17.51 -0.27 -10.01
CA LEU A 229 17.85 -0.81 -11.33
C LEU A 229 18.65 -2.12 -11.21
N ARG A 230 19.64 -2.18 -10.31
CA ARG A 230 20.39 -3.43 -10.07
C ARG A 230 19.50 -4.54 -9.56
N SER A 231 18.58 -4.25 -8.64
CA SER A 231 17.61 -5.24 -8.14
C SER A 231 16.70 -5.76 -9.25
N GLN A 232 16.24 -4.89 -10.16
CA GLN A 232 15.42 -5.30 -11.31
C GLN A 232 16.20 -6.20 -12.27
N PHE A 233 17.46 -5.85 -12.58
CA PHE A 233 18.32 -6.70 -13.40
C PHE A 233 18.59 -8.07 -12.77
N GLU A 234 18.81 -8.11 -11.45
CA GLU A 234 18.97 -9.36 -10.70
C GLU A 234 17.72 -10.24 -10.81
N GLY A 235 16.53 -9.66 -10.62
CA GLY A 235 15.27 -10.38 -10.77
C GLY A 235 15.04 -10.91 -12.18
N LEU A 236 15.37 -10.13 -13.22
CA LEU A 236 15.31 -10.59 -14.61
C LEU A 236 16.30 -11.74 -14.88
N HIS A 237 17.49 -11.68 -14.29
CA HIS A 237 18.50 -12.73 -14.42
C HIS A 237 18.01 -14.05 -13.81
N GLN A 238 17.43 -14.00 -12.61
CA GLN A 238 16.83 -15.17 -11.95
C GLN A 238 15.67 -15.76 -12.76
N HIS A 239 14.81 -14.92 -13.36
CA HIS A 239 13.73 -15.40 -14.23
C HIS A 239 14.26 -16.10 -15.48
N MET A 240 15.30 -15.54 -16.11
CA MET A 240 15.96 -16.15 -17.27
C MET A 240 16.61 -17.49 -16.92
N GLU A 241 17.25 -17.59 -15.75
CA GLU A 241 17.81 -18.85 -15.24
C GLU A 241 16.71 -19.89 -15.00
N GLY A 242 15.59 -19.49 -14.38
CA GLY A 242 14.42 -20.35 -14.19
C GLY A 242 13.88 -20.91 -15.51
N LEU A 243 13.70 -20.03 -16.52
CA LEU A 243 13.24 -20.45 -17.84
C LEU A 243 14.23 -21.38 -18.54
N THR A 244 15.54 -21.14 -18.39
CA THR A 244 16.58 -22.02 -18.95
C THR A 244 16.49 -23.42 -18.34
N ASN A 245 16.34 -23.52 -17.03
CA ASN A 245 16.16 -24.80 -16.33
C ASN A 245 14.87 -25.53 -16.77
N ASP A 246 13.79 -24.81 -17.00
CA ASP A 246 12.52 -25.39 -17.47
C ASP A 246 12.63 -25.91 -18.91
N VAL A 247 13.33 -25.19 -19.79
CA VAL A 247 13.65 -25.64 -21.15
C VAL A 247 14.51 -26.91 -21.10
N GLU A 248 15.52 -26.97 -20.23
CA GLU A 248 16.33 -28.19 -20.06
C GLU A 248 15.51 -29.39 -19.59
N ARG A 249 14.61 -29.21 -18.60
CA ARG A 249 13.69 -30.29 -18.17
C ARG A 249 12.72 -30.70 -19.27
N SER A 250 12.16 -29.74 -20.01
CA SER A 250 11.25 -30.01 -21.12
C SER A 250 11.96 -30.81 -22.22
N ASN A 251 13.18 -30.41 -22.60
CA ASN A 251 14.01 -31.13 -23.57
C ASN A 251 14.30 -32.56 -23.13
N GLU A 252 14.60 -32.79 -21.84
CA GLU A 252 14.82 -34.13 -21.31
C GLU A 252 13.54 -34.98 -21.37
N MET A 253 12.37 -34.40 -21.09
CA MET A 253 11.09 -35.09 -21.20
C MET A 253 10.75 -35.46 -22.65
N VAL A 254 11.02 -34.55 -23.59
CA VAL A 254 10.88 -34.80 -25.04
C VAL A 254 11.79 -35.96 -25.47
N ARG A 255 13.04 -35.99 -25.02
CA ARG A 255 13.96 -37.09 -25.31
C ARG A 255 13.42 -38.44 -24.83
N ILE A 256 12.93 -38.50 -23.58
CA ILE A 256 12.38 -39.74 -23.00
C ILE A 256 11.13 -40.20 -23.78
N THR A 257 10.23 -39.28 -24.12
CA THR A 257 9.01 -39.61 -24.88
C THR A 257 9.32 -40.05 -26.31
N GLN A 258 10.34 -39.49 -26.96
CA GLN A 258 10.83 -39.96 -28.26
C GLN A 258 11.38 -41.39 -28.17
N GLU A 259 12.19 -41.71 -27.15
CA GLU A 259 12.70 -43.08 -26.93
C GLU A 259 11.57 -44.10 -26.73
N GLN A 260 10.55 -43.73 -25.96
CA GLN A 260 9.36 -44.56 -25.77
C GLN A 260 8.56 -44.73 -27.07
N LEU A 261 8.43 -43.68 -27.88
CA LEU A 261 7.73 -43.75 -29.16
C LEU A 261 8.45 -44.70 -30.13
N GLU A 262 9.77 -44.57 -30.24
CA GLU A 262 10.60 -45.48 -31.06
C GLU A 262 10.49 -46.94 -30.59
N GLU A 263 10.39 -47.16 -29.27
CA GLU A 263 10.17 -48.49 -28.72
C GLU A 263 8.80 -49.05 -29.10
N LYS A 264 7.74 -48.26 -29.00
CA LYS A 264 6.39 -48.66 -29.43
C LYS A 264 6.32 -48.89 -30.94
N ASP A 265 7.01 -48.09 -31.75
CA ASP A 265 7.10 -48.31 -33.19
C ASP A 265 7.83 -49.61 -33.54
N ARG A 266 8.90 -49.96 -32.81
CA ARG A 266 9.58 -51.26 -32.92
C ARG A 266 8.63 -52.42 -32.56
N GLU A 267 7.86 -52.26 -31.48
CA GLU A 267 6.87 -53.25 -31.05
C GLU A 267 5.76 -53.45 -32.10
N ILE A 268 5.21 -52.35 -32.64
CA ILE A 268 4.20 -52.37 -33.70
C ILE A 268 4.74 -53.08 -34.95
N LYS A 269 5.97 -52.77 -35.37
CA LYS A 269 6.61 -53.44 -36.52
C LYS A 269 6.72 -54.96 -36.29
N ARG A 270 7.14 -55.39 -35.08
CA ARG A 270 7.21 -56.81 -34.72
C ARG A 270 5.83 -57.49 -34.80
N LEU A 271 4.82 -56.89 -34.18
CA LEU A 271 3.45 -57.43 -34.18
C LEU A 271 2.85 -57.51 -35.58
N LYS A 272 3.11 -56.51 -36.44
CA LYS A 272 2.68 -56.55 -37.86
C LYS A 272 3.31 -57.72 -38.61
N GLN A 273 4.62 -57.94 -38.46
CA GLN A 273 5.31 -59.07 -39.08
C GLN A 273 4.77 -60.42 -38.60
N GLU A 274 4.51 -60.57 -37.30
CA GLU A 274 3.86 -61.77 -36.75
C GLU A 274 2.45 -61.99 -37.30
N LEU A 275 1.67 -60.92 -37.48
CA LEU A 275 0.33 -60.97 -38.05
C LEU A 275 0.38 -61.42 -39.52
N GLU A 276 1.31 -60.88 -40.32
CA GLU A 276 1.53 -61.29 -41.71
C GLU A 276 1.98 -62.75 -41.82
N GLN A 277 2.89 -63.21 -40.96
CA GLN A 277 3.26 -64.63 -40.91
C GLN A 277 2.06 -65.52 -40.60
N LYS A 278 1.22 -65.15 -39.62
CA LYS A 278 0.00 -65.90 -39.29
C LYS A 278 -1.02 -65.89 -40.43
N SER A 279 -1.14 -64.80 -41.18
CA SER A 279 -1.97 -64.69 -42.39
C SER A 279 -1.49 -65.62 -43.51
N LEU A 280 -0.17 -65.69 -43.74
CA LEU A 280 0.44 -66.58 -44.74
C LEU A 280 0.25 -68.06 -44.38
N ILE A 281 0.38 -68.42 -43.10
CA ILE A 281 0.10 -69.77 -42.58
C ILE A 281 -1.41 -70.08 -42.63
N GLY A 282 -2.27 -69.07 -42.52
CA GLY A 282 -3.72 -69.20 -42.70
C GLY A 282 -4.16 -69.43 -44.15
N LYS A 283 -3.42 -68.90 -45.14
CA LYS A 283 -3.69 -69.12 -46.57
C LYS A 283 -3.20 -70.46 -47.11
N GLU A 284 -2.24 -71.13 -46.47
CA GLU A 284 -1.83 -72.50 -46.83
C GLU A 284 -2.89 -73.59 -46.52
N LYS A 285 -4.03 -73.23 -45.90
CA LYS A 285 -5.11 -74.17 -45.56
C LYS A 285 -6.40 -74.04 -46.37
N ALA A 286 -6.47 -73.15 -47.37
CA ALA A 286 -7.60 -73.12 -48.28
C ALA A 286 -7.12 -72.81 -49.69
N ASP A 287 -7.36 -73.75 -50.62
CA ASP A 287 -7.67 -73.50 -52.05
C ASP A 287 -7.73 -74.81 -52.88
N PRO A 288 -8.36 -74.90 -54.09
CA PRO A 288 -9.19 -73.91 -54.84
C PRO A 288 -10.40 -74.58 -55.64
N PRO A 289 -11.10 -73.92 -56.62
CA PRO A 289 -10.56 -73.76 -58.00
C PRO A 289 -10.97 -72.48 -58.82
N SER A 290 -10.05 -72.15 -59.75
CA SER A 290 -10.21 -71.67 -61.15
C SER A 290 -10.77 -70.28 -61.55
N ASP A 291 -9.89 -69.56 -62.27
CA ASP A 291 -10.04 -68.90 -63.58
C ASP A 291 -10.61 -67.47 -63.78
N ALA A 292 -9.69 -66.64 -64.33
CA ALA A 292 -9.81 -65.75 -65.49
C ALA A 292 -10.34 -64.30 -65.38
N LYS A 293 -9.37 -63.39 -65.64
CA LYS A 293 -9.40 -62.19 -66.52
C LYS A 293 -9.94 -60.83 -66.03
N LYS A 294 -8.96 -59.92 -65.80
CA LYS A 294 -8.58 -58.72 -66.59
C LYS A 294 -9.34 -57.38 -66.41
N ALA A 295 -8.54 -56.34 -66.06
CA ALA A 295 -8.66 -54.90 -66.36
C ALA A 295 -9.82 -54.13 -65.70
N SER A 296 -9.72 -52.86 -65.29
CA SER A 296 -8.75 -51.77 -65.49
C SER A 296 -8.99 -50.68 -64.42
N ASP A 297 -8.01 -49.79 -64.33
CA ASP A 297 -7.94 -48.50 -63.61
C ASP A 297 -9.25 -47.69 -63.54
N ASP A 298 -9.44 -46.94 -62.44
CA ASP A 298 -9.36 -45.48 -62.50
C ASP A 298 -9.43 -44.82 -61.11
N ASP A 299 -8.64 -43.76 -60.99
CA ASP A 299 -8.54 -42.76 -59.90
C ASP A 299 -9.91 -42.24 -59.43
N GLU A 300 -10.06 -42.05 -58.12
CA GLU A 300 -10.63 -40.77 -57.65
C GLU A 300 -10.18 -40.42 -56.22
N MET A 301 -9.96 -39.11 -56.08
CA MET A 301 -9.13 -38.42 -55.11
C MET A 301 -10.02 -37.66 -54.10
N VAL A 302 -9.44 -37.27 -52.95
CA VAL A 302 -9.78 -36.07 -52.11
C VAL A 302 -10.86 -36.27 -51.00
N PRO A 303 -10.92 -35.46 -49.89
CA PRO A 303 -9.98 -34.49 -49.25
C PRO A 303 -9.53 -34.96 -47.83
N GLY A 304 -8.52 -34.42 -47.14
CA GLY A 304 -8.13 -33.02 -46.91
C GLY A 304 -8.43 -32.67 -45.44
N GLU A 305 -7.38 -32.62 -44.62
CA GLU A 305 -7.41 -32.24 -43.21
C GLU A 305 -7.66 -30.73 -43.02
N VAL A 306 -8.60 -30.47 -42.12
CA VAL A 306 -8.69 -29.50 -41.01
C VAL A 306 -7.68 -28.35 -40.85
N ASP A 307 -8.31 -27.24 -40.48
CA ASP A 307 -7.97 -26.24 -39.45
C ASP A 307 -7.00 -25.08 -39.75
N SER A 308 -7.59 -23.89 -39.65
CA SER A 308 -6.99 -22.64 -39.19
C SER A 308 -7.96 -21.97 -38.23
#